data_AF-A0A0S8L0P9-F1
#
_entry.id   AF-A0A0S8L0P9-F1
#
_cell.length_a   1.000
_cell.length_b   1.000
_cell.length_c   1.000
_cell.angle_alpha   90.00
_cell.angle_beta   90.00
_cell.angle_gamma   90.00
#
_symmetry.space_group_name_H-M   'P 1'
#
loop_
_entity.id
_entity.type
_entity.pdbx_description
1 polymer ?
#
loop_
_entity_poly.entity_id
_entity_poly.type
_entity_poly.pdbx_seq_one_letter_code
_entity_poly.pdbx_strand_id
1 'polypeptide(L)'
;MLVAGGIFPIWGAAPALAALVGGLIGAGANLAFALLAFHGGVQGARPVLRRFYLAEAIKFLVTAGSFLLAIAWWRLAALPLLAGYASTLLIYWLALLPSVPTVKVDRA
;
A
#
# COMPACT_ATOMS: atom_id res chain seq x y z
N MET A 1 -6.72 8.91 -1.01
CA MET A 1 -7.43 10.09 -0.45
C MET A 1 -7.36 11.30 -1.37
N LEU A 2 -6.18 11.71 -1.85
CA LEU A 2 -6.05 12.80 -2.85
C LEU A 2 -6.88 12.55 -4.13
N VAL A 3 -6.82 11.34 -4.69
CA VAL A 3 -7.60 10.96 -5.89
C VAL A 3 -9.11 10.98 -5.62
N ALA A 4 -9.57 10.52 -4.44
CA ALA A 4 -10.98 10.57 -4.07
C ALA A 4 -11.50 12.01 -3.93
N GLY A 5 -10.70 12.90 -3.33
CA GLY A 5 -11.01 14.33 -3.20
C GLY A 5 -11.11 15.04 -4.55
N GLY A 6 -10.30 14.65 -5.54
CA GLY A 6 -10.38 15.18 -6.90
C GLY A 6 -11.55 14.61 -7.73
N ILE A 7 -11.90 13.33 -7.52
CA ILE A 7 -12.99 12.66 -8.25
C ILE A 7 -14.36 13.13 -7.74
N PHE A 8 -14.51 13.38 -6.44
CA PHE A 8 -15.79 13.73 -5.81
C PHE A 8 -16.54 14.92 -6.46
N PRO A 9 -15.93 16.09 -6.67
CA PRO A 9 -16.65 17.24 -7.26
C PRO A 9 -16.96 17.09 -8.76
N ILE A 10 -16.27 16.18 -9.47
CA ILE A 10 -16.37 16.06 -10.94
C ILE A 10 -17.28 14.88 -11.35
N TRP A 11 -17.20 13.75 -10.63
CA TRP A 11 -17.87 12.50 -11.00
C TRP A 11 -18.84 11.99 -9.92
N GLY A 12 -18.95 12.69 -8.78
CA GLY A 12 -19.88 12.39 -7.70
C GLY A 12 -19.36 11.39 -6.66
N ALA A 13 -20.25 11.02 -5.73
CA ALA A 13 -19.89 10.29 -4.52
C ALA A 13 -19.48 8.83 -4.76
N ALA A 14 -20.13 8.12 -5.68
CA ALA A 14 -19.87 6.68 -5.88
C ALA A 14 -18.45 6.41 -6.46
N PRO A 15 -17.98 7.14 -7.49
CA PRO A 15 -16.60 7.00 -7.98
C PRO A 15 -15.56 7.44 -6.94
N ALA A 16 -15.86 8.48 -6.16
CA ALA A 16 -14.98 8.94 -5.09
C ALA A 16 -14.83 7.89 -3.98
N LEU A 17 -15.92 7.22 -3.60
CA LEU A 17 -15.91 6.12 -2.63
C LEU A 17 -15.11 4.93 -3.15
N ALA A 18 -15.26 4.56 -4.42
CA ALA A 18 -14.42 3.54 -5.04
C ALA A 18 -12.93 3.91 -4.98
N ALA A 19 -12.55 5.15 -5.32
CA ALA A 19 -11.16 5.61 -5.18
C ALA A 19 -10.65 5.64 -3.73
N LEU A 20 -11.52 5.92 -2.77
CA LEU A 20 -11.16 5.87 -1.35
C LEU A 20 -10.90 4.42 -0.91
N VAL A 21 -11.79 3.49 -1.25
CA VAL A 21 -11.64 2.06 -0.96
C VAL A 21 -10.36 1.51 -1.60
N GLY A 22 -10.07 1.86 -2.85
CA GLY A 22 -8.84 1.46 -3.52
C GLY A 22 -7.59 1.93 -2.81
N GLY A 23 -7.59 3.18 -2.33
CA GLY A 23 -6.50 3.72 -1.53
C GLY A 23 -6.31 2.99 -0.20
N LEU A 24 -7.40 2.63 0.48
CA LEU A 24 -7.39 1.86 1.73
C LEU A 24 -6.87 0.43 1.54
N ILE A 25 -7.20 -0.23 0.42
CA ILE A 25 -6.64 -1.54 0.08
C ILE A 25 -5.11 -1.45 0.01
N GLY A 26 -4.56 -0.46 -0.70
CA GLY A 26 -3.11 -0.27 -0.81
C GLY A 26 -2.45 0.03 0.54
N ALA A 27 -3.06 0.88 1.36
CA ALA A 27 -2.52 1.23 2.68
C ALA A 27 -2.55 0.02 3.64
N GLY A 28 -3.67 -0.71 3.68
CA GLY A 28 -3.84 -1.89 4.51
C GLY A 28 -2.90 -3.03 4.12
N ALA A 29 -2.73 -3.28 2.82
CA ALA A 29 -1.80 -4.30 2.33
C ALA A 29 -0.33 -3.99 2.69
N ASN A 30 0.08 -2.73 2.57
CA ASN A 30 1.42 -2.30 2.96
C ASN A 30 1.63 -2.31 4.48
N LEU A 31 0.61 -1.97 5.27
CA LEU A 31 0.66 -2.08 6.73
C LEU A 31 0.79 -3.55 7.16
N ALA A 32 -0.02 -4.44 6.60
CA ALA A 32 0.06 -5.88 6.87
C ALA A 32 1.47 -6.43 6.54
N PHE A 33 2.01 -6.03 5.39
CA PHE A 33 3.38 -6.37 5.01
C PHE A 33 4.41 -5.87 6.02
N ALA A 34 4.35 -4.60 6.43
CA ALA A 34 5.31 -4.05 7.38
C ALA A 34 5.25 -4.79 8.73
N LEU A 35 4.03 -5.06 9.21
CA LEU A 35 3.81 -5.80 10.45
C LEU A 35 4.35 -7.23 10.37
N LEU A 36 4.21 -7.92 9.23
CA LEU A 36 4.67 -9.30 9.03
C LEU A 36 6.19 -9.38 8.78
N ALA A 37 6.72 -8.52 7.91
CA ALA A 37 8.11 -8.55 7.47
C ALA A 37 9.07 -8.10 8.58
N PHE A 38 8.68 -7.11 9.38
CA PHE A 38 9.51 -6.54 10.44
C PHE A 38 9.14 -7.03 11.85
N HIS A 39 8.26 -8.03 11.97
CA HIS A 39 7.98 -8.65 13.25
C HIS A 39 9.23 -9.37 13.80
N GLY A 40 9.52 -9.21 15.09
CA GLY A 40 10.51 -10.02 15.81
C GLY A 40 11.95 -9.50 15.83
N GLY A 41 12.18 -8.22 15.54
CA GLY A 41 13.46 -7.54 15.80
C GLY A 41 14.64 -8.02 14.95
N VAL A 42 15.87 -7.69 15.39
CA VAL A 42 17.12 -7.99 14.68
C VAL A 42 17.36 -9.49 14.64
N GLN A 43 17.37 -10.04 13.43
CA GLN A 43 17.58 -11.46 13.17
C GLN A 43 18.62 -11.63 12.06
N GLY A 44 19.18 -12.84 11.96
CA GLY A 44 20.05 -13.20 10.84
C GLY A 44 19.34 -13.05 9.49
N ALA A 45 20.12 -12.85 8.42
CA ALA A 45 19.59 -12.53 7.09
C ALA A 45 18.60 -13.58 6.53
N ARG A 46 18.86 -14.88 6.74
CA ARG A 46 17.99 -15.97 6.22
C ARG A 46 16.55 -15.92 6.75
N PRO A 47 16.32 -15.86 8.08
CA PRO A 47 14.98 -15.66 8.64
C PRO A 47 14.26 -14.40 8.13
N VAL A 48 15.00 -13.29 8.00
CA VAL A 48 14.45 -12.01 7.53
C VAL A 48 13.99 -12.13 6.07
N LEU A 49 14.82 -12.67 5.17
CA LEU A 49 14.42 -12.91 3.78
C LEU A 49 13.17 -13.79 3.69
N ARG A 50 13.10 -14.88 4.48
CA ARG A 50 11.94 -15.78 4.44
C ARG A 50 10.65 -15.06 4.86
N ARG A 51 10.71 -14.21 5.90
CA ARG A 51 9.56 -13.41 6.35
C ARG A 51 9.19 -12.34 5.34
N PHE A 52 10.16 -11.72 4.70
CA PHE A 52 9.95 -10.76 3.62
C PHE A 52 9.17 -11.38 2.45
N TYR A 53 9.62 -12.53 1.94
CA TYR A 53 8.92 -13.22 0.85
C TYR A 53 7.52 -13.68 1.23
N LEU A 54 7.35 -14.19 2.46
CA LEU A 54 6.02 -14.57 2.96
C LEU A 54 5.10 -13.36 3.07
N ALA A 55 5.57 -12.26 3.64
CA ALA A 55 4.82 -11.02 3.77
C ALA A 55 4.43 -10.45 2.39
N GLU A 56 5.34 -10.54 1.41
CA GLU A 56 5.07 -10.09 0.04
C GLU A 56 4.00 -10.96 -0.63
N ALA A 57 4.08 -12.28 -0.49
CA ALA A 57 3.06 -13.19 -1.01
C ALA A 57 1.68 -12.92 -0.39
N ILE A 58 1.63 -12.72 0.94
CA ILE A 58 0.40 -12.37 1.66
C ILE A 58 -0.15 -11.02 1.18
N LYS A 59 0.71 -10.02 0.97
CA LYS A 59 0.31 -8.70 0.44
C LYS A 59 -0.43 -8.85 -0.89
N PHE A 60 0.12 -9.63 -1.83
CA PHE A 60 -0.53 -9.87 -3.12
C PHE A 60 -1.87 -10.59 -2.97
N LEU A 61 -1.95 -11.62 -2.14
CA LEU A 61 -3.20 -12.36 -1.89
C LEU A 61 -4.27 -11.47 -1.26
N VAL A 62 -3.92 -10.68 -0.24
CA VAL A 62 -4.84 -9.75 0.42
C VAL A 62 -5.30 -8.66 -0.54
N THR A 63 -4.40 -8.13 -1.36
CA THR A 63 -4.72 -7.10 -2.36
C THR A 63 -5.68 -7.66 -3.42
N ALA A 64 -5.36 -8.81 -4.01
CA ALA A 64 -6.20 -9.45 -5.02
C ALA A 64 -7.58 -9.82 -4.46
N GLY A 65 -7.63 -10.43 -3.27
CA GLY A 65 -8.88 -10.76 -2.58
C GLY A 65 -9.74 -9.54 -2.28
N SER A 66 -9.11 -8.44 -1.82
CA SER A 66 -9.83 -7.18 -1.54
C SER A 66 -10.39 -6.53 -2.81
N PHE A 67 -9.64 -6.55 -3.92
CA PHE A 67 -10.14 -6.08 -5.21
C PHE A 67 -11.31 -6.91 -5.72
N LEU A 68 -11.20 -8.23 -5.64
CA LEU A 68 -12.29 -9.14 -6.03
C LEU A 68 -13.53 -8.88 -5.20
N LEU A 69 -13.41 -8.72 -3.88
CA LEU A 69 -14.54 -8.41 -3.00
C LEU A 69 -15.17 -7.04 -3.34
N ALA A 70 -14.34 -6.02 -3.55
CA ALA A 70 -14.80 -4.67 -3.90
C ALA A 70 -15.56 -4.61 -5.23
N ILE A 71 -15.11 -5.36 -6.25
CA ILE A 71 -15.71 -5.36 -7.58
C ILE A 71 -16.90 -6.33 -7.64
N ALA A 72 -16.73 -7.57 -7.20
CA ALA A 72 -17.73 -8.61 -7.36
C ALA A 72 -18.90 -8.45 -6.37
N TRP A 73 -18.62 -8.06 -5.12
CA TRP A 73 -19.66 -7.95 -4.09
C TRP A 73 -20.21 -6.53 -4.00
N TRP A 74 -19.34 -5.52 -3.93
CA TRP A 74 -19.77 -4.12 -3.75
C TRP A 74 -20.03 -3.38 -5.06
N ARG A 75 -19.76 -4.01 -6.21
CA ARG A 75 -19.99 -3.46 -7.55
C ARG A 75 -19.35 -2.08 -7.73
N LEU A 76 -18.23 -1.83 -7.06
CA LEU A 76 -17.50 -0.57 -7.16
C LEU A 76 -16.88 -0.43 -8.55
N ALA A 77 -16.87 0.79 -9.07
CA ALA A 77 -16.25 1.08 -10.35
C ALA A 77 -14.74 0.76 -10.30
N ALA A 78 -14.31 -0.16 -11.17
CA ALA A 78 -12.94 -0.68 -11.16
C ALA A 78 -11.88 0.41 -11.44
N LEU A 79 -12.17 1.34 -12.35
CA LEU A 79 -11.26 2.43 -12.74
C LEU A 79 -10.92 3.36 -11.56
N PRO A 80 -11.89 3.97 -10.86
CA PRO A 80 -11.60 4.76 -9.67
C PRO A 80 -10.93 3.95 -8.55
N LEU A 81 -11.36 2.70 -8.34
CA LEU A 81 -10.78 1.79 -7.36
C LEU A 81 -9.27 1.56 -7.62
N LEU A 82 -8.89 1.23 -8.85
CA LEU A 82 -7.50 1.08 -9.25
C LEU A 82 -6.72 2.39 -9.16
N ALA A 83 -7.32 3.53 -9.55
CA ALA A 83 -6.68 4.84 -9.43
C ALA A 83 -6.37 5.21 -7.97
N GLY A 84 -7.29 4.91 -7.06
CA GLY A 84 -7.09 5.04 -5.62
C GLY A 84 -5.90 4.23 -5.13
N TYR A 85 -5.86 2.94 -5.48
CA TYR A 85 -4.76 2.05 -5.13
C TYR A 85 -3.41 2.50 -5.71
N ALA A 86 -3.38 2.85 -7.00
CA ALA A 86 -2.19 3.31 -7.70
C ALA A 86 -1.60 4.57 -7.04
N SER A 87 -2.46 5.49 -6.57
CA SER A 87 -2.00 6.67 -5.85
C SER A 87 -1.27 6.32 -4.55
N THR A 88 -1.77 5.36 -3.79
CA THR A 88 -1.10 4.87 -2.57
C THR A 88 0.22 4.20 -2.91
N LEU A 89 0.29 3.44 -4.00
CA LEU A 89 1.53 2.81 -4.46
C LEU A 89 2.58 3.87 -4.84
N LEU A 90 2.20 4.92 -5.57
CA LEU A 90 3.09 6.02 -5.92
C LEU A 90 3.61 6.76 -4.68
N ILE A 91 2.74 7.02 -3.71
CA ILE A 91 3.14 7.63 -2.43
C ILE A 91 4.15 6.74 -1.69
N TYR A 92 3.94 5.43 -1.68
CA TYR A 92 4.89 4.48 -1.10
C TYR A 92 6.27 4.58 -1.75
N TRP A 93 6.34 4.63 -3.09
CA TRP A 93 7.61 4.80 -3.81
C TRP A 93 8.31 6.10 -3.45
N LEU A 94 7.56 7.20 -3.35
CA LEU A 94 8.09 8.49 -2.93
C LEU A 94 8.58 8.46 -1.48
N ALA A 95 7.87 7.78 -0.59
CA ALA A 95 8.27 7.61 0.81
C ALA A 95 9.51 6.72 0.96
N LEU A 96 9.77 5.81 0.01
CA LEU A 96 10.93 4.93 0.00
C LEU A 96 12.18 5.60 -0.60
N LEU A 97 12.08 6.82 -1.13
CA LEU A 97 13.24 7.55 -1.62
C LEU A 97 14.29 7.66 -0.50
N PRO A 98 15.57 7.39 -0.78
CA PRO A 98 16.60 7.40 0.25
C PRO A 98 16.66 8.77 0.92
N SER A 99 16.23 8.86 2.17
CA SER A 99 16.66 9.95 3.05
C SER A 99 18.11 9.64 3.41
N VAL A 100 19.06 10.14 2.61
CA VAL A 100 20.49 9.94 2.83
C VAL A 100 20.81 10.29 4.30
N PRO A 101 21.19 9.32 5.14
CA PRO A 101 21.64 9.63 6.48
C PRO A 101 22.98 10.34 6.34
N THR A 102 23.05 11.61 6.72
CA THR A 102 24.33 12.31 6.86
C THR A 102 25.03 11.77 8.10
N VAL A 103 25.67 10.61 7.95
CA VAL A 103 26.61 10.10 8.95
C VAL A 103 27.77 11.09 9.01
N LYS A 104 27.73 12.00 10.00
CA LYS A 104 28.89 12.81 10.35
C LYS A 104 29.93 11.87 10.95
N VAL A 105 30.90 11.46 10.12
CA VAL A 105 32.10 10.80 10.59
C VAL A 105 32.91 11.85 11.32
N ASP A 106 32.84 11.84 12.65
CA ASP A 106 33.72 12.65 13.47
C ASP A 106 35.13 12.04 13.36
N ARG A 107 36.02 12.76 12.69
CA ARG A 107 37.43 12.36 12.56
C ARG A 107 38.16 12.93 13.77
N ALA A 108 38.42 12.07 14.74
CA ALA A 108 39.39 12.32 15.81
C ALA A 108 40.82 12.16 15.29
#